data_AF-A0A151EPD7-F1
#
_entry.id   AF-A0A151EPD7-F1
#
_cell.length_a   1.000
_cell.length_b   1.000
_cell.length_c   1.000
_cell.angle_alpha   90.00
_cell.angle_beta   90.00
_cell.angle_gamma   90.00
#
_symmetry.space_group_name_H-M   'P 1'
#
loop_
_entity.id
_entity.type
_entity.pdbx_description
1 polymer ?
#
loop_
_entity_poly.entity_id
_entity_poly.type
_entity_poly.pdbx_seq_one_letter_code
_entity_poly.pdbx_strand_id
1 'polypeptide(L)'
;MPTQVYNKLRPQDYLETLINSKSKKERDIQICPQCGKENPQGKNFCVWCSHALKESLMADTVKRFHADQNAQKELEELREKMVKVEELLSKMVKVPGFEKFMEEAVRNSE
;
A
#
# COMPACT_ATOMS: atom_id res chain seq x y z
N MET A 1 -9.38 -18.49 -31.14
CA MET A 1 -8.58 -17.39 -31.72
C MET A 1 -7.63 -16.88 -30.65
N PRO A 2 -6.31 -17.04 -30.75
CA PRO A 2 -5.41 -16.39 -29.81
C PRO A 2 -5.18 -14.95 -30.27
N THR A 3 -5.67 -14.02 -29.47
CA THR A 3 -5.50 -12.57 -29.64
C THR A 3 -4.01 -12.25 -29.70
N GLN A 4 -3.53 -11.75 -30.84
CA GLN A 4 -2.22 -11.12 -30.95
C GLN A 4 -2.21 -9.89 -30.04
N VAL A 5 -1.82 -10.06 -28.78
CA VAL A 5 -1.44 -8.93 -27.95
C VAL A 5 -0.09 -8.49 -28.49
N TYR A 6 -0.11 -7.50 -29.37
CA TYR A 6 1.09 -6.74 -29.75
C TYR A 6 1.63 -6.09 -28.49
N ASN A 7 2.44 -6.84 -27.76
CA ASN A 7 3.26 -6.33 -26.68
C ASN A 7 4.21 -5.37 -27.40
N LYS A 8 3.89 -4.07 -27.34
CA LYS A 8 4.60 -3.01 -28.04
C LYS A 8 6.08 -3.23 -27.74
N LEU A 9 6.83 -3.68 -28.75
CA LEU A 9 8.28 -3.70 -28.73
C LEU A 9 8.71 -2.35 -28.16
N ARG A 10 9.65 -2.32 -27.20
CA ARG A 10 10.21 -1.02 -26.82
C ARG A 10 10.74 -0.40 -28.12
N PRO A 11 10.61 0.92 -28.34
CA PRO A 11 11.05 1.53 -29.59
C PRO A 11 12.48 1.16 -30.00
N GLN A 12 13.34 0.86 -29.02
CA GLN A 12 14.71 0.39 -29.19
C GLN A 12 14.80 -1.05 -29.72
N ASP A 13 13.88 -1.93 -29.32
CA ASP A 13 13.83 -3.32 -29.74
C ASP A 13 13.30 -3.46 -31.19
N TYR A 14 12.57 -2.46 -31.71
CA TYR A 14 12.01 -2.47 -33.06
C TYR A 14 13.10 -2.41 -34.15
N LEU A 15 14.12 -1.58 -33.93
CA LEU A 15 15.23 -1.43 -34.88
C LEU A 15 16.09 -2.71 -34.96
N GLU A 16 16.36 -3.35 -33.82
CA GLU A 16 17.16 -4.59 -33.74
C GLU A 16 16.44 -5.77 -34.43
N THR A 17 15.10 -5.86 -34.31
CA THR A 17 14.30 -6.88 -35.02
C THR A 17 14.22 -6.68 -36.53
N LEU A 18 14.29 -5.44 -37.02
CA LEU A 18 14.29 -5.14 -38.46
C LEU A 18 15.65 -5.43 -39.11
N ILE A 19 16.74 -5.27 -38.37
CA ILE A 19 18.11 -5.47 -38.85
C ILE A 19 18.50 -6.95 -38.84
N ASN A 20 17.95 -7.76 -37.92
CA ASN A 20 18.39 -9.15 -37.74
C ASN A 20 17.23 -10.15 -37.77
N SER A 21 16.89 -10.64 -38.97
CA SER A 21 15.81 -11.63 -39.18
C SER A 21 16.09 -13.03 -38.63
N LYS A 22 17.29 -13.29 -38.06
CA LYS A 22 17.71 -14.61 -37.57
C LYS A 22 18.02 -14.70 -36.08
N SER A 23 17.99 -13.61 -35.30
CA SER A 23 18.27 -13.69 -33.87
C SER A 23 16.99 -13.58 -33.04
N LYS A 24 16.35 -14.72 -32.77
CA LYS A 24 15.33 -14.83 -31.73
C LYS A 24 16.03 -14.79 -30.36
N LYS A 25 16.48 -13.59 -29.94
CA LYS A 25 17.04 -13.38 -28.60
C LYS A 25 15.94 -13.73 -27.58
N GLU A 26 16.22 -14.66 -26.67
CA GLU A 26 15.30 -14.92 -25.55
C GLU A 26 15.15 -13.63 -24.76
N ARG A 27 13.91 -13.20 -24.58
CA ARG A 27 13.63 -11.98 -23.82
C ARG A 27 13.79 -12.31 -22.34
N ASP A 28 14.75 -11.67 -21.71
CA ASP A 28 15.00 -11.84 -20.28
C ASP A 28 13.91 -11.08 -19.50
N ILE A 29 12.90 -11.84 -19.03
CA ILE A 29 11.67 -11.33 -18.41
C ILE A 29 11.57 -11.88 -16.99
N GLN A 30 11.07 -11.05 -16.08
CA GLN A 30 10.68 -11.40 -14.72
C GLN A 30 9.22 -11.01 -14.49
N ILE A 31 8.51 -11.79 -13.66
CA ILE A 31 7.12 -11.49 -13.28
C ILE A 31 7.12 -10.71 -11.96
N CYS A 32 6.39 -9.59 -11.91
CA CYS A 32 6.25 -8.83 -10.68
C CYS A 32 5.44 -9.64 -9.64
N PRO A 33 5.95 -9.86 -8.41
CA PRO A 33 5.24 -10.62 -7.38
C PRO A 33 4.00 -9.89 -6.84
N GLN A 34 3.94 -8.56 -6.94
CA GLN A 34 2.79 -7.79 -6.44
C GLN A 34 1.61 -7.77 -7.42
N CYS A 35 1.86 -7.62 -8.73
CA CYS A 35 0.79 -7.38 -9.71
C CYS A 35 0.73 -8.40 -10.86
N GLY A 36 1.66 -9.36 -10.92
CA GLY A 36 1.68 -10.43 -11.92
C GLY A 36 2.06 -10.01 -13.34
N LYS A 37 2.40 -8.73 -13.58
CA LYS A 37 2.77 -8.25 -14.92
C LYS A 37 4.24 -8.54 -15.27
N GLU A 38 4.48 -8.80 -16.55
CA GLU A 38 5.82 -8.98 -17.12
C GLU A 38 6.64 -7.68 -17.04
N ASN A 39 7.89 -7.83 -16.62
CA ASN A 39 8.87 -6.76 -16.55
C ASN A 39 10.20 -7.23 -17.15
N PRO A 40 10.99 -6.35 -17.78
CA PRO A 40 12.34 -6.68 -18.18
C PRO A 40 13.20 -7.08 -16.98
N GLN A 41 14.03 -8.10 -17.15
CA GLN A 41 15.08 -8.45 -16.19
C GLN A 41 16.03 -7.27 -15.97
N GLY A 42 16.60 -7.21 -14.76
CA GLY A 42 17.52 -6.14 -14.38
C GLY A 42 16.89 -4.82 -13.91
N LYS A 43 15.57 -4.62 -14.05
CA LYS A 43 14.88 -3.44 -13.50
C LYS A 43 14.79 -3.50 -11.98
N ASN A 44 14.94 -2.33 -11.33
CA ASN A 44 14.82 -2.20 -9.86
C ASN A 44 13.37 -2.09 -9.40
N PHE A 45 12.48 -1.53 -10.23
CA PHE A 45 11.06 -1.34 -9.93
C PHE A 45 10.18 -1.82 -11.08
N CYS A 46 8.97 -2.28 -10.75
CA CYS A 46 7.94 -2.68 -11.69
C CYS A 46 7.42 -1.46 -12.46
N VAL A 47 7.41 -1.52 -13.79
CA VAL A 47 6.97 -0.39 -14.64
C VAL A 47 5.46 -0.14 -14.58
N TRP A 48 4.71 -1.03 -13.93
CA TRP A 48 3.25 -0.98 -13.88
C TRP A 48 2.69 -0.58 -12.53
N CYS A 49 3.30 -1.03 -11.44
CA CYS A 49 2.80 -0.77 -10.07
C CYS A 49 3.88 -0.21 -9.14
N SER A 50 5.08 0.08 -9.67
CA SER A 50 6.20 0.66 -8.91
C SER A 50 6.75 -0.21 -7.76
N HIS A 51 6.33 -1.47 -7.64
CA HIS A 51 6.90 -2.41 -6.68
C HIS A 51 8.39 -2.57 -6.89
N ALA A 52 9.17 -2.61 -5.82
CA ALA A 52 10.59 -2.95 -5.91
C ALA A 52 10.74 -4.42 -6.36
N LEU A 53 11.42 -4.65 -7.48
CA LEU A 53 11.74 -5.98 -8.00
C LEU A 53 13.10 -6.49 -7.49
N LYS A 54 13.95 -5.58 -7.01
CA LYS A 54 15.23 -5.88 -6.38
C LYS A 54 15.32 -5.19 -5.03
N GLU A 55 15.96 -5.88 -4.09
CA GLU A 55 16.36 -5.26 -2.83
C GLU A 55 17.46 -4.22 -3.11
N SER A 56 17.26 -3.01 -2.60
CA SER A 56 18.21 -1.91 -2.66
C SER A 56 17.91 -0.92 -1.54
N LEU A 57 18.87 -0.06 -1.19
CA LEU A 57 18.66 1.01 -0.20
C LEU A 57 17.45 1.90 -0.57
N MET A 58 17.22 2.12 -1.86
CA MET A 58 16.05 2.83 -2.37
C MET A 58 14.75 2.06 -2.14
N ALA A 59 14.76 0.73 -2.27
CA ALA A 59 13.61 -0.13 -1.97
C ALA A 59 13.26 -0.10 -0.49
N ASP A 60 14.25 -0.08 0.41
CA ASP A 60 14.01 0.03 1.86
C ASP A 60 13.44 1.39 2.24
N THR A 61 13.91 2.46 1.61
CA THR A 61 13.34 3.80 1.75
C THR A 61 11.87 3.83 1.32
N VAL A 62 11.52 3.25 0.18
CA VAL A 62 10.12 3.15 -0.29
C VAL A 62 9.26 2.33 0.70
N LYS A 63 9.77 1.22 1.25
CA LYS A 63 9.07 0.45 2.29
C LYS A 63 8.78 1.29 3.54
N ARG A 64 9.73 2.11 3.98
CA ARG A 64 9.53 3.02 5.13
C ARG A 64 8.46 4.08 4.85
N PHE A 65 8.44 4.66 3.65
CA PHE A 65 7.38 5.58 3.25
C PHE A 65 5.99 4.92 3.24
N HIS A 66 5.89 3.66 2.80
CA HIS A 66 4.61 2.94 2.86
C HIS A 66 4.21 2.52 4.28
N ALA A 67 5.18 2.18 5.15
CA ALA A 67 4.91 1.93 6.56
C ALA A 67 4.37 3.18 7.27
N ASP A 68 4.90 4.36 6.91
CA ASP A 68 4.43 5.66 7.42
C ASP A 68 2.96 5.92 7.02
N GLN A 69 2.54 5.56 5.81
CA GLN A 69 1.12 5.71 5.41
C GLN A 69 0.15 4.82 6.18
N ASN A 70 0.55 3.60 6.56
CA ASN A 70 -0.30 2.73 7.37
C ASN A 70 -0.41 3.26 8.80
N ALA A 71 0.71 3.67 9.40
CA ALA A 71 0.71 4.29 10.72
C ALA A 71 -0.15 5.57 10.77
N GLN A 72 -0.12 6.39 9.70
CA GLN A 72 -0.98 7.57 9.60
C GLN A 72 -2.48 7.22 9.53
N LYS A 73 -2.86 6.16 8.82
CA LYS A 73 -4.26 5.69 8.79
C LYS A 73 -4.72 5.16 10.14
N GLU A 74 -3.89 4.36 10.80
CA GLU A 74 -4.17 3.84 12.14
C GLU A 74 -4.34 4.98 13.15
N LEU A 75 -3.52 6.02 13.05
CA LEU A 75 -3.62 7.19 13.90
C LEU A 75 -4.92 7.98 13.65
N GLU A 76 -5.34 8.15 12.40
CA GLU A 76 -6.61 8.82 12.08
C GLU A 76 -7.81 7.99 12.55
N GLU A 77 -7.79 6.67 12.37
CA GLU A 77 -8.84 5.78 12.91
C GLU A 77 -8.91 5.85 14.44
N LEU A 78 -7.76 5.92 15.11
CA LEU A 78 -7.70 6.08 16.57
C LEU A 78 -8.28 7.43 16.98
N ARG A 79 -7.96 8.50 16.26
CA ARG A 79 -8.50 9.85 16.50
C ARG A 79 -10.01 9.89 16.35
N GLU A 80 -10.58 9.27 15.31
CA GLU A 80 -12.03 9.16 15.13
C GLU A 80 -12.70 8.40 16.29
N LYS A 81 -12.07 7.34 16.78
CA LYS A 81 -12.56 6.59 17.96
C LYS A 81 -12.54 7.47 19.21
N MET A 82 -11.50 8.27 19.42
CA MET A 82 -11.42 9.18 20.56
C MET A 82 -12.53 10.23 20.53
N VAL A 83 -12.85 10.80 19.36
CA VAL A 83 -13.98 11.74 19.21
C VAL A 83 -15.31 11.09 19.60
N LYS A 84 -15.56 9.85 19.17
CA LYS A 84 -16.78 9.11 19.54
C LYS A 84 -16.85 8.85 21.05
N VAL A 85 -15.73 8.51 21.67
CA VAL A 85 -15.65 8.32 23.13
C VAL A 85 -15.94 9.63 23.85
N GLU A 86 -15.35 10.74 23.42
CA GLU A 86 -15.61 12.07 23.98
C GLU A 86 -17.09 12.46 23.88
N GLU A 87 -17.71 12.22 22.72
CA GLU A 87 -19.14 12.50 22.54
C GLU A 87 -20.02 11.62 23.43
N LEU A 88 -19.67 10.33 23.59
CA LEU A 88 -20.37 9.42 24.49
C LEU A 88 -20.25 9.88 25.95
N LEU A 89 -19.06 10.25 26.40
CA LEU A 89 -18.84 10.79 27.75
C LEU A 89 -19.63 12.08 27.96
N SER A 90 -19.64 12.99 26.98
CA SER A 90 -20.42 14.22 27.03
C SER A 90 -21.93 13.95 27.16
N LYS A 91 -22.44 12.90 26.49
CA LYS A 91 -23.84 12.47 26.63
C LYS A 91 -24.11 11.82 27.97
N MET A 92 -23.20 10.97 28.48
CA MET A 92 -23.33 10.29 29.77
C MET A 92 -23.45 11.29 30.92
N VAL A 93 -22.62 12.34 30.92
CA VAL A 93 -22.66 13.40 31.94
C VAL A 93 -24.03 14.11 31.98
N LYS A 94 -24.73 14.19 30.86
CA LYS A 94 -26.06 14.83 30.75
C LYS A 94 -27.21 13.90 31.19
N VAL A 95 -26.95 12.64 31.50
CA VAL A 95 -28.00 11.69 31.92
C VAL A 95 -28.46 12.04 33.35
N PRO A 96 -29.78 12.21 33.58
CA PRO A 96 -30.29 12.51 34.91
C PRO A 96 -29.89 11.43 35.93
N GLY A 97 -29.38 11.85 37.08
CA GLY A 97 -28.94 10.94 38.15
C GLY A 97 -27.52 10.39 37.99
N PHE A 98 -26.82 10.70 36.90
CA PHE A 98 -25.43 10.31 36.69
C PHE A 98 -24.49 10.82 37.80
N GLU A 99 -24.70 12.06 38.28
CA GLU A 99 -23.93 12.66 39.38
C GLU A 99 -24.03 11.84 40.68
N LYS A 100 -25.25 11.45 41.06
CA LYS A 100 -25.49 10.63 42.26
C LYS A 100 -24.82 9.26 42.15
N PHE A 101 -24.91 8.64 40.97
CA PHE A 101 -24.24 7.38 40.69
C PHE A 101 -22.72 7.51 40.84
N MET A 102 -22.12 8.58 40.31
CA MET A 102 -20.68 8.83 40.45
C MET A 102 -20.27 9.08 41.90
N GLU A 103 -21.04 9.84 42.67
CA GLU A 103 -20.78 10.06 44.10
C GLU A 103 -20.87 8.78 44.94
N GLU A 104 -21.74 7.85 44.58
CA GLU A 104 -21.88 6.54 45.23
C GLU A 104 -20.73 5.61 44.85
N ALA A 105 -20.32 5.60 43.58
CA ALA A 105 -19.17 4.84 43.10
C ALA A 105 -17.86 5.26 43.77
N VAL A 106 -17.63 6.58 43.94
CA VAL A 106 -16.45 7.11 44.65
C VAL A 106 -16.46 6.67 46.11
N ARG A 107 -17.60 6.77 46.80
CA ARG A 107 -17.74 6.36 48.21
C ARG A 107 -17.51 4.87 48.45
N ASN A 108 -17.79 4.02 47.46
CA ASN A 108 -17.59 2.57 47.55
C ASN A 108 -16.21 2.10 47.07
N SER A 109 -15.32 3.03 46.69
CA SER A 109 -13.96 2.74 46.20
C SER A 109 -12.85 2.99 47.23
N GLU A 110 -13.20 3.50 48.42
CA GLU A 110 -12.37 3.56 49.63
C GLU A 110 -12.61 2.32 50.51
#